data_AF-A0A9Q9RHE1-F1
#
_entry.id   AF-A0A9Q9RHE1-F1
#
_cell.length_a   1.000
_cell.length_b   1.000
_cell.length_c   1.000
_cell.angle_alpha   90.00
_cell.angle_beta   90.00
_cell.angle_gamma   90.00
#
_symmetry.space_group_name_H-M   'P 1'
#
loop_
_entity.id
_entity.type
_entity.pdbx_description
1 polymer ?
#
loop_
_entity_poly.entity_id
_entity_poly.type
_entity_poly.pdbx_seq_one_letter_code
_entity_poly.pdbx_strand_id
1 'polypeptide(L)'
;MGGRIDCYLDIVSFYSYVGYADLRQNMSKLAAHGVQVNFIPVFLGGIMQTSGNRPPWVLKAKGKYLARDSFRAAERLGVPYQGSPPDIVAIAKTVSPLRALHFIKENYPESTYLAAIRYLFHKIWLPPHVNLAEDEKLIAALKEATDELDGGSGKKLFSDEDVEKIMNGRESMKERVKDLTGEAVQKGAFGAPWLVVTRDDGESEAFFGIAATRNMGIGLHGTMPWQGLRKEMKYFARVTTRVPPQAPSSSINAVIMGRKTWDSIPTKFRPLKDRLNIVISRSAPSKLPETVEPSEPIRVQSLELALQYARTHSDVGRIFVIGGAQIYDAALRLPEARRILLTSIERDYECDTFFPVDLKDGSWERKSREELQEWTGEEIQEGGQEEAGTKYEFQMWEKRD
;
A
#
# COMPACT_ATOMS: atom_id res chain seq x y z
N MET A 1 -13.84 -13.43 -20.47
CA MET A 1 -14.56 -13.44 -19.19
C MET A 1 -14.82 -12.00 -18.86
N GLY A 2 -16.03 -11.54 -19.11
CA GLY A 2 -16.50 -10.24 -18.68
C GLY A 2 -16.98 -10.28 -17.23
N GLY A 3 -17.74 -9.26 -16.86
CA GLY A 3 -18.39 -9.18 -15.56
C GLY A 3 -18.76 -7.75 -15.21
N ARG A 4 -19.02 -7.51 -13.93
CA ARG A 4 -19.22 -6.17 -13.39
C ARG A 4 -18.54 -5.98 -12.04
N ILE A 5 -18.13 -4.75 -11.77
CA ILE A 5 -17.63 -4.29 -10.48
C ILE A 5 -18.61 -3.24 -9.97
N ASP A 6 -19.38 -3.58 -8.94
CA ASP A 6 -20.22 -2.64 -8.21
C ASP A 6 -19.41 -2.03 -7.06
N CYS A 7 -19.01 -0.76 -7.21
CA CYS A 7 -18.22 -0.01 -6.23
C CYS A 7 -19.13 0.89 -5.39
N TYR A 8 -19.47 0.43 -4.19
CA TYR A 8 -20.24 1.19 -3.20
C TYR A 8 -19.30 2.17 -2.50
N LEU A 9 -19.59 3.47 -2.62
CA LEU A 9 -18.71 4.53 -2.15
C LEU A 9 -19.47 5.66 -1.45
N ASP A 10 -18.76 6.39 -0.60
CA ASP A 10 -19.25 7.64 0.00
C ASP A 10 -18.19 8.73 -0.19
N ILE A 11 -18.61 9.92 -0.57
CA ILE A 11 -17.72 11.06 -0.82
C ILE A 11 -16.94 11.51 0.43
N VAL A 12 -17.41 11.17 1.64
CA VAL A 12 -16.67 11.40 2.89
C VAL A 12 -15.65 10.31 3.23
N SER A 13 -15.46 9.30 2.39
CA SER A 13 -14.37 8.33 2.56
C SER A 13 -13.21 8.69 1.65
N PHE A 14 -12.03 8.94 2.23
CA PHE A 14 -10.82 9.18 1.45
C PHE A 14 -10.47 7.95 0.60
N TYR A 15 -10.62 6.75 1.17
CA TYR A 15 -10.37 5.53 0.42
C TYR A 15 -11.41 5.32 -0.69
N SER A 16 -12.63 5.84 -0.55
CA SER A 16 -13.60 5.87 -1.65
C SER A 16 -13.11 6.77 -2.79
N TYR A 17 -12.47 7.90 -2.48
CA TYR A 17 -11.84 8.76 -3.49
C TYR A 17 -10.71 8.04 -4.21
N VAL A 18 -9.83 7.38 -3.46
CA VAL A 18 -8.73 6.54 -3.99
C VAL A 18 -9.29 5.47 -4.94
N GLY A 19 -10.37 4.78 -4.56
CA GLY A 19 -10.91 3.70 -5.41
C GLY A 19 -11.63 4.16 -6.63
N TYR A 20 -12.35 5.27 -6.48
CA TYR A 20 -12.91 5.95 -7.62
C TYR A 20 -11.80 6.31 -8.63
N ALA A 21 -10.69 6.87 -8.17
CA ALA A 21 -9.56 7.24 -9.03
C ALA A 21 -8.92 6.01 -9.71
N ASP A 22 -8.64 4.95 -8.94
CA ASP A 22 -8.02 3.73 -9.46
C ASP A 22 -8.90 3.03 -10.49
N LEU A 23 -10.17 2.79 -10.16
CA LEU A 23 -11.11 2.18 -11.09
C LEU A 23 -11.27 3.03 -12.34
N ARG A 24 -11.43 4.35 -12.22
CA ARG A 24 -11.60 5.26 -13.36
C ARG A 24 -10.40 5.27 -14.30
N GLN A 25 -9.17 5.24 -13.77
CA GLN A 25 -7.95 5.15 -14.59
C GLN A 25 -7.86 3.81 -15.35
N ASN A 26 -8.50 2.76 -14.84
CA ASN A 26 -8.46 1.42 -15.42
C ASN A 26 -9.77 1.01 -16.15
N MET A 27 -10.81 1.85 -16.17
CA MET A 27 -12.11 1.54 -16.78
C MET A 27 -11.98 1.10 -18.24
N SER A 28 -11.12 1.74 -19.04
CA SER A 28 -10.92 1.37 -20.45
C SER A 28 -10.29 -0.02 -20.60
N LYS A 29 -9.34 -0.37 -19.72
CA LYS A 29 -8.73 -1.70 -19.69
C LYS A 29 -9.74 -2.76 -19.25
N LEU A 30 -10.52 -2.47 -18.20
CA LEU A 30 -11.58 -3.35 -17.71
C LEU A 30 -12.64 -3.60 -18.80
N ALA A 31 -13.07 -2.53 -19.49
CA ALA A 31 -14.01 -2.64 -20.60
C ALA A 31 -13.46 -3.49 -21.76
N ALA A 32 -12.17 -3.40 -22.07
CA ALA A 32 -11.52 -4.26 -23.07
C ALA A 32 -11.57 -5.75 -22.72
N HIS A 33 -11.74 -6.09 -21.43
CA HIS A 33 -11.97 -7.45 -20.95
C HIS A 33 -13.46 -7.79 -20.75
N GLY A 34 -14.38 -6.91 -21.16
CA GLY A 34 -15.83 -7.09 -20.97
C GLY A 34 -16.29 -6.84 -19.53
N VAL A 35 -15.49 -6.15 -18.70
CA VAL A 35 -15.84 -5.82 -17.32
C VAL A 35 -16.40 -4.41 -17.25
N GLN A 36 -17.63 -4.29 -16.75
CA GLN A 36 -18.28 -3.00 -16.48
C GLN A 36 -17.98 -2.52 -15.07
N VAL A 37 -17.85 -1.21 -14.87
CA VAL A 37 -17.66 -0.63 -13.54
C VAL A 37 -18.82 0.29 -13.23
N ASN A 38 -19.45 0.07 -12.08
CA ASN A 38 -20.62 0.81 -11.63
C ASN A 38 -20.31 1.45 -10.27
N PHE A 39 -20.32 2.77 -10.21
CA PHE A 39 -20.14 3.51 -8.95
C PHE A 39 -21.50 3.75 -8.29
N ILE A 40 -21.63 3.42 -7.01
CA ILE A 40 -22.89 3.42 -6.27
C ILE A 40 -22.73 4.28 -5.00
N PRO A 41 -23.25 5.52 -4.99
CA PRO A 41 -23.20 6.36 -3.81
C PRO A 41 -24.05 5.75 -2.68
N VAL A 42 -23.43 5.51 -1.52
CA VAL A 42 -24.06 4.97 -0.32
C VAL A 42 -23.71 5.81 0.89
N PHE A 43 -24.53 5.70 1.94
CA PHE A 43 -24.28 6.44 3.18
C PHE A 43 -23.39 5.63 4.13
N LEU A 44 -22.12 5.98 4.21
CA LEU A 44 -21.13 5.32 5.05
C LEU A 44 -21.53 5.32 6.53
N GLY A 45 -22.12 6.43 7.02
CA GLY A 45 -22.62 6.50 8.39
C GLY A 45 -23.66 5.40 8.69
N GLY A 46 -24.53 5.10 7.73
CA GLY A 46 -25.52 4.02 7.82
C GLY A 46 -24.86 2.64 7.84
N ILE A 47 -23.90 2.39 6.94
CA ILE A 47 -23.12 1.14 6.90
C ILE A 47 -22.42 0.89 8.24
N MET A 48 -21.74 1.90 8.78
CA MET A 48 -21.01 1.79 10.04
C MET A 48 -21.93 1.55 11.23
N GLN A 49 -23.08 2.23 11.28
CA GLN A 49 -24.07 2.01 12.32
C GLN A 49 -24.62 0.58 12.30
N THR A 50 -25.00 0.07 11.13
CA THR A 50 -25.61 -1.27 11.02
C THR A 50 -24.59 -2.39 11.21
N SER A 51 -23.36 -2.23 10.72
CA SER A 51 -22.28 -3.23 10.89
C SER A 51 -21.63 -3.21 12.27
N GLY A 52 -21.90 -2.19 13.10
CA GLY A 52 -21.22 -1.98 14.38
C GLY A 52 -19.78 -1.51 14.25
N ASN A 53 -19.32 -1.17 13.04
CA ASN A 53 -17.97 -0.68 12.83
C ASN A 53 -17.78 0.73 13.40
N ARG A 54 -16.56 1.03 13.86
CA ARG A 54 -16.19 2.35 14.39
C ARG A 54 -15.16 3.01 13.49
N PRO A 55 -15.14 4.36 13.42
CA PRO A 55 -14.16 5.04 12.61
C PRO A 55 -12.73 4.72 13.01
N PRO A 56 -11.80 4.56 12.06
CA PRO A 56 -10.46 4.09 12.36
C PRO A 56 -9.64 5.06 13.22
N TRP A 57 -9.96 6.37 13.20
CA TRP A 57 -9.30 7.37 14.04
C TRP A 57 -9.65 7.26 15.53
N VAL A 58 -10.70 6.53 15.89
CA VAL A 58 -11.02 6.24 17.31
C VAL A 58 -9.84 5.52 17.98
N LEU A 59 -9.11 4.70 17.23
CA LEU A 59 -7.86 4.09 17.70
C LEU A 59 -6.67 4.95 17.27
N LYS A 60 -6.00 5.59 18.24
CA LYS A 60 -4.86 6.49 18.00
C LYS A 60 -3.75 5.90 17.12
N ALA A 61 -3.48 4.59 17.25
CA ALA A 61 -2.49 3.89 16.42
C ALA A 61 -2.90 3.84 14.94
N LYS A 62 -4.17 3.51 14.66
CA LYS A 62 -4.73 3.53 13.29
C LYS A 62 -4.76 4.96 12.74
N GLY A 63 -5.16 5.95 13.54
CA GLY A 63 -5.11 7.36 13.13
C GLY A 63 -3.72 7.82 12.66
N LYS A 64 -2.66 7.47 13.40
CA LYS A 64 -1.27 7.77 12.98
C LYS A 64 -0.85 7.05 11.71
N TYR A 65 -1.28 5.81 11.52
CA TYR A 65 -1.03 5.04 10.31
C TYR A 65 -1.72 5.68 9.10
N LEU A 66 -3.01 5.99 9.23
CA LEU A 66 -3.82 6.62 8.18
C LEU A 66 -3.25 7.95 7.70
N ALA A 67 -2.70 8.75 8.63
CA ALA A 67 -2.06 10.01 8.27
C ALA A 67 -0.87 9.84 7.32
N ARG A 68 -0.21 8.67 7.29
CA ARG A 68 0.87 8.35 6.33
C ARG A 68 0.33 7.62 5.11
N ASP A 69 -0.54 6.64 5.34
CA ASP A 69 -1.09 5.80 4.30
C ASP A 69 -1.93 6.60 3.28
N SER A 70 -2.66 7.62 3.76
CA SER A 70 -3.46 8.47 2.87
C SER A 70 -2.61 9.22 1.84
N PHE A 71 -1.44 9.75 2.25
CA PHE A 71 -0.51 10.38 1.31
C PHE A 71 0.05 9.39 0.30
N ARG A 72 0.44 8.19 0.75
CA ARG A 72 0.95 7.13 -0.14
C ARG A 72 -0.09 6.69 -1.17
N ALA A 73 -1.33 6.50 -0.73
CA ALA A 73 -2.44 6.11 -1.60
C ALA A 73 -2.77 7.21 -2.62
N ALA A 74 -2.76 8.48 -2.19
CA ALA A 74 -2.94 9.63 -3.07
C ALA A 74 -1.83 9.73 -4.13
N GLU A 75 -0.58 9.71 -3.69
CA GLU A 75 0.61 9.81 -4.55
C GLU A 75 0.63 8.71 -5.61
N ARG A 76 0.34 7.46 -5.22
CA ARG A 76 0.30 6.31 -6.12
C ARG A 76 -0.64 6.52 -7.32
N LEU A 77 -1.78 7.18 -7.11
CA LEU A 77 -2.81 7.35 -8.11
C LEU A 77 -2.81 8.77 -8.72
N GLY A 78 -1.88 9.63 -8.33
CA GLY A 78 -1.88 11.03 -8.73
C GLY A 78 -3.11 11.80 -8.24
N VAL A 79 -3.74 11.37 -7.15
CA VAL A 79 -4.88 12.05 -6.54
C VAL A 79 -4.35 13.23 -5.72
N PRO A 80 -4.77 14.48 -5.99
CA PRO A 80 -4.36 15.61 -5.17
C PRO A 80 -4.85 15.45 -3.72
N TYR A 81 -3.93 15.52 -2.75
CA TYR A 81 -4.26 15.38 -1.32
C TYR A 81 -3.31 16.21 -0.46
N GLN A 82 -3.87 17.02 0.44
CA GLN A 82 -3.09 17.91 1.33
C GLN A 82 -3.41 17.67 2.82
N GLY A 83 -4.10 16.59 3.14
CA GLY A 83 -4.48 16.24 4.50
C GLY A 83 -5.99 16.06 4.67
N SER A 84 -6.37 15.51 5.82
CA SER A 84 -7.77 15.32 6.15
C SER A 84 -8.45 16.64 6.54
N PRO A 85 -9.74 16.81 6.23
CA PRO A 85 -10.52 17.95 6.69
C PRO A 85 -10.43 18.12 8.22
N PRO A 86 -10.23 19.34 8.73
CA PRO A 86 -10.12 19.59 10.16
C PRO A 86 -11.36 19.17 10.96
N ASP A 87 -12.56 19.40 10.41
CA ASP A 87 -13.84 18.98 10.99
C ASP A 87 -14.51 17.90 10.13
N ILE A 88 -13.95 16.69 10.20
CA ILE A 88 -14.47 15.54 9.47
C ILE A 88 -15.89 15.15 9.94
N VAL A 89 -16.26 15.46 11.18
CA VAL A 89 -17.56 15.06 11.75
C VAL A 89 -18.69 15.89 11.13
N ALA A 90 -18.48 17.20 10.96
CA ALA A 90 -19.44 18.05 10.25
C ALA A 90 -19.59 17.62 8.78
N ILE A 91 -18.47 17.32 8.12
CA ILE A 91 -18.41 16.95 6.69
C ILE A 91 -18.96 15.54 6.44
N ALA A 92 -18.99 14.65 7.43
CA ALA A 92 -19.52 13.29 7.32
C ALA A 92 -21.03 13.20 7.07
N LYS A 93 -21.76 14.33 7.06
CA LYS A 93 -23.20 14.37 6.81
C LYS A 93 -23.51 14.42 5.31
N THR A 94 -23.24 13.32 4.59
CA THR A 94 -23.27 13.27 3.12
C THR A 94 -24.63 12.92 2.50
N VAL A 95 -25.71 12.78 3.26
CA VAL A 95 -27.01 12.32 2.71
C VAL A 95 -27.53 13.21 1.57
N SER A 96 -27.51 14.55 1.73
CA SER A 96 -27.96 15.49 0.69
C SER A 96 -27.12 15.40 -0.60
N PRO A 97 -25.78 15.46 -0.58
CA PRO A 97 -24.99 15.32 -1.80
C PRO A 97 -25.04 13.90 -2.39
N LEU A 98 -25.19 12.83 -1.60
CA LEU A 98 -25.38 11.48 -2.13
C LEU A 98 -26.69 11.36 -2.92
N ARG A 99 -27.78 11.96 -2.44
CA ARG A 99 -29.04 12.05 -3.18
C ARG A 99 -28.88 12.82 -4.49
N ALA A 100 -28.14 13.93 -4.48
CA ALA A 100 -27.86 14.71 -5.69
C ALA A 100 -27.08 13.86 -6.71
N LEU A 101 -26.09 13.08 -6.28
CA LEU A 101 -25.35 12.17 -7.14
C LEU A 101 -26.23 11.07 -7.76
N HIS A 102 -27.21 10.52 -7.03
CA HIS A 102 -28.19 9.59 -7.61
C HIS A 102 -29.08 10.25 -8.65
N PHE A 103 -29.59 11.46 -8.38
CA PHE A 103 -30.38 12.20 -9.35
C PHE A 103 -29.56 12.49 -10.62
N ILE A 104 -28.29 12.90 -10.46
CA ILE A 104 -27.38 13.12 -11.58
C ILE A 104 -27.19 11.82 -12.39
N LYS A 105 -26.98 10.69 -11.71
CA LYS A 105 -26.79 9.38 -12.36
C LYS A 105 -27.98 8.96 -13.22
N GLU A 106 -29.20 9.26 -12.80
CA GLU A 106 -30.41 8.86 -13.51
C GLU A 106 -30.78 9.78 -14.68
N ASN A 107 -30.34 11.05 -14.65
CA ASN A 107 -30.84 12.08 -15.56
C ASN A 107 -29.78 12.70 -16.48
N TYR A 108 -28.50 12.44 -16.25
CA TYR A 108 -27.38 13.01 -17.00
C TYR A 108 -26.47 11.93 -17.60
N PRO A 109 -25.68 12.25 -18.64
CA PRO A 109 -24.73 11.29 -19.21
C PRO A 109 -23.77 10.73 -18.15
N GLU A 110 -23.38 9.46 -18.31
CA GLU A 110 -22.47 8.78 -17.39
C GLU A 110 -21.17 9.57 -17.18
N SER A 111 -20.61 10.16 -18.24
CA SER A 111 -19.41 11.01 -18.15
C SER A 111 -19.60 12.20 -17.21
N THR A 112 -20.78 12.83 -17.22
CA THR A 112 -21.15 13.95 -16.36
C THR A 112 -21.31 13.49 -14.91
N TYR A 113 -22.00 12.37 -14.70
CA TYR A 113 -22.14 11.75 -13.39
C TYR A 113 -20.79 11.42 -12.76
N LEU A 114 -19.91 10.76 -13.51
CA LEU A 114 -18.59 10.42 -13.02
C LEU A 114 -17.78 11.69 -12.72
N ALA A 115 -17.77 12.69 -13.60
CA ALA A 115 -17.09 13.95 -13.34
C ALA A 115 -17.62 14.66 -12.08
N ALA A 116 -18.94 14.64 -11.85
CA ALA A 116 -19.55 15.20 -10.66
C ALA A 116 -19.08 14.50 -9.38
N ILE A 117 -19.05 13.16 -9.34
CA ILE A 117 -18.49 12.41 -8.19
C ILE A 117 -17.07 12.87 -7.88
N ARG A 118 -16.21 12.91 -8.91
CA ARG A 118 -14.81 13.32 -8.77
C ARG A 118 -14.69 14.75 -8.22
N TYR A 119 -15.54 15.65 -8.71
CA TYR A 119 -15.54 17.04 -8.28
C TYR A 119 -15.99 17.18 -6.82
N LEU A 120 -17.01 16.44 -6.38
CA LEU A 120 -17.44 16.45 -4.98
C LEU A 120 -16.39 15.84 -4.03
N PHE A 121 -15.70 14.77 -4.46
CA PHE A 121 -14.52 14.28 -3.73
C PHE A 121 -13.46 15.37 -3.58
N HIS A 122 -13.12 16.06 -4.67
CA HIS A 122 -12.14 17.14 -4.67
C HIS A 122 -12.53 18.25 -3.67
N LYS A 123 -13.79 18.69 -3.67
CA LYS A 123 -14.27 19.72 -2.74
C LYS A 123 -14.22 19.28 -1.28
N ILE A 124 -14.44 18.01 -0.97
CA ILE A 124 -14.31 17.49 0.40
C ILE A 124 -12.83 17.34 0.80
N TRP A 125 -12.00 16.74 -0.06
CA TRP A 125 -10.68 16.24 0.31
C TRP A 125 -9.51 17.17 0.01
N LEU A 126 -9.73 18.30 -0.67
CA LEU A 126 -8.73 19.36 -0.82
C LEU A 126 -9.12 20.64 -0.07
N PRO A 127 -8.14 21.37 0.47
CA PRO A 127 -8.34 22.73 0.97
C PRO A 127 -9.00 23.63 -0.09
N PRO A 128 -10.00 24.45 0.29
CA PRO A 128 -10.39 24.78 1.67
C PRO A 128 -11.34 23.80 2.38
N HIS A 129 -11.56 22.58 1.88
CA HIS A 129 -12.47 21.55 2.43
C HIS A 129 -13.91 22.05 2.64
N VAL A 130 -14.80 21.70 1.71
CA VAL A 130 -16.18 22.19 1.68
C VAL A 130 -17.13 21.22 2.37
N ASN A 131 -17.90 21.72 3.33
CA ASN A 131 -19.01 20.97 3.93
C ASN A 131 -20.22 20.92 2.98
N LEU A 132 -20.30 19.87 2.17
CA LEU A 132 -21.38 19.67 1.21
C LEU A 132 -22.72 19.24 1.84
N ALA A 133 -22.79 19.12 3.17
CA ALA A 133 -24.06 18.93 3.87
C ALA A 133 -24.93 20.19 3.90
N GLU A 134 -24.32 21.36 3.71
CA GLU A 134 -25.00 22.66 3.61
C GLU A 134 -25.41 22.89 2.16
N ASP A 135 -26.70 23.16 1.93
CA ASP A 135 -27.26 23.27 0.59
C ASP A 135 -26.62 24.41 -0.21
N GLU A 136 -26.34 25.54 0.42
CA GLU A 136 -25.68 26.68 -0.23
C GLU A 136 -24.29 26.29 -0.77
N LYS A 137 -23.54 25.49 -0.01
CA LYS A 137 -22.22 24.99 -0.39
C LYS A 137 -22.30 23.92 -1.46
N LEU A 138 -23.30 23.05 -1.40
CA LEU A 138 -23.56 22.05 -2.45
C LEU A 138 -23.96 22.71 -3.78
N ILE A 139 -24.84 23.71 -3.74
CA ILE A 139 -25.22 24.53 -4.91
C ILE A 139 -23.98 25.18 -5.52
N ALA A 140 -23.16 25.85 -4.71
CA ALA A 140 -21.94 26.48 -5.19
C ALA A 140 -21.00 25.47 -5.84
N ALA A 141 -20.77 24.32 -5.19
CA ALA A 141 -19.94 23.25 -5.74
C ALA A 141 -20.47 22.72 -7.08
N LEU A 142 -21.79 22.53 -7.24
CA LEU A 142 -22.38 22.07 -8.49
C LEU A 142 -22.27 23.13 -9.61
N LYS A 143 -22.43 24.42 -9.30
CA LYS A 143 -22.28 25.53 -10.27
C LYS A 143 -20.85 25.71 -10.77
N GLU A 144 -19.88 25.35 -9.94
CA GLU A 144 -18.45 25.40 -10.25
C GLU A 144 -17.92 24.07 -10.84
N ALA A 145 -18.73 23.01 -10.86
CA ALA A 145 -18.29 21.69 -11.26
C ALA A 145 -17.90 21.65 -12.73
N THR A 146 -16.70 21.11 -13.00
CA THR A 146 -16.11 20.99 -14.34
C THR A 146 -15.68 19.56 -14.64
N ASP A 147 -15.56 19.24 -15.92
CA ASP A 147 -15.05 17.94 -16.40
C ASP A 147 -13.55 17.74 -16.19
N GLU A 148 -12.83 18.80 -15.80
CA GLU A 148 -11.44 18.80 -15.36
C GLU A 148 -11.29 19.40 -13.94
N LEU A 149 -10.16 19.19 -13.27
CA LEU A 149 -9.88 19.66 -11.90
C LEU A 149 -8.83 20.77 -11.83
N ASP A 150 -8.45 21.33 -12.97
CA ASP A 150 -7.27 22.18 -13.20
C ASP A 150 -7.48 23.68 -12.91
N GLY A 151 -8.45 24.04 -12.07
CA GLY A 151 -8.61 25.43 -11.63
C GLY A 151 -9.51 26.29 -12.52
N GLY A 152 -10.40 25.69 -13.32
CA GLY A 152 -11.51 26.38 -13.96
C GLY A 152 -11.47 26.48 -15.49
N SER A 153 -10.50 25.85 -16.15
CA SER A 153 -10.44 25.73 -17.63
C SER A 153 -11.38 24.67 -18.19
N GLY A 154 -11.76 23.67 -17.38
CA GLY A 154 -12.69 22.62 -17.79
C GLY A 154 -14.08 23.13 -18.17
N LYS A 155 -14.78 22.36 -18.99
CA LYS A 155 -16.17 22.64 -19.36
C LYS A 155 -17.07 22.46 -18.14
N LYS A 156 -17.94 23.44 -17.90
CA LYS A 156 -18.98 23.33 -16.86
C LYS A 156 -19.86 22.10 -17.08
N LEU A 157 -20.09 21.35 -16.00
CA LEU A 157 -20.96 20.18 -16.01
C LEU A 157 -22.44 20.54 -16.04
N PHE A 158 -22.81 21.63 -15.39
CA PHE A 158 -24.20 22.00 -15.14
C PHE A 158 -24.44 23.49 -15.42
N SER A 159 -25.56 23.81 -16.07
CA SER A 159 -26.12 25.17 -16.11
C SER A 159 -26.76 25.53 -14.77
N ASP A 160 -27.13 26.80 -14.56
CA ASP A 160 -27.88 27.20 -13.36
C ASP A 160 -29.23 26.47 -13.25
N GLU A 161 -29.90 26.24 -14.38
CA GLU A 161 -31.16 25.47 -14.45
C GLU A 161 -30.95 23.99 -14.09
N ASP A 162 -29.83 23.40 -14.53
CA ASP A 162 -29.46 22.03 -14.13
C ASP A 162 -29.23 21.92 -12.64
N VAL A 163 -28.54 22.88 -12.02
CA VAL A 163 -28.30 22.86 -10.57
C VAL A 163 -29.62 22.96 -9.81
N GLU A 164 -30.55 23.80 -10.24
CA GLU A 164 -31.89 23.88 -9.64
C GLU A 164 -32.64 22.55 -9.79
N LYS A 165 -32.62 21.93 -10.98
CA LYS A 165 -33.21 20.60 -11.23
C LYS A 165 -32.60 19.53 -10.34
N ILE A 166 -31.28 19.48 -10.21
CA ILE A 166 -30.55 18.52 -9.37
C ILE A 166 -30.93 18.71 -7.91
N MET A 167 -30.93 19.96 -7.44
CA MET A 167 -31.26 20.25 -6.05
C MET A 167 -32.71 19.88 -5.74
N ASN A 168 -33.68 20.25 -6.59
CA ASN A 168 -35.07 19.87 -6.35
C ASN A 168 -35.29 18.35 -6.48
N GLY A 169 -34.66 17.74 -7.48
CA GLY A 169 -34.78 16.33 -7.81
C GLY A 169 -34.18 15.40 -6.75
N ARG A 170 -33.14 15.83 -6.02
CA ARG A 170 -32.46 15.00 -5.02
C ARG A 170 -33.40 14.48 -3.93
N GLU A 171 -34.47 15.20 -3.59
CA GLU A 171 -35.41 14.73 -2.56
C GLU A 171 -36.12 13.42 -2.94
N SER A 172 -36.35 13.18 -4.24
CA SER A 172 -36.90 11.92 -4.74
C SER A 172 -35.93 10.72 -4.58
N MET A 173 -34.64 10.97 -4.33
CA MET A 173 -33.60 9.94 -4.22
C MET A 173 -33.42 9.42 -2.78
N LYS A 174 -34.27 9.83 -1.83
CA LYS A 174 -34.15 9.44 -0.42
C LYS A 174 -34.18 7.93 -0.23
N GLU A 175 -35.21 7.24 -0.73
CA GLU A 175 -35.33 5.79 -0.58
C GLU A 175 -34.24 5.08 -1.38
N ARG A 176 -33.84 5.62 -2.54
CA ARG A 176 -32.74 5.08 -3.36
C ARG A 176 -31.43 4.97 -2.57
N VAL A 177 -31.02 6.03 -1.87
CA VAL A 177 -29.81 6.02 -1.02
C VAL A 177 -29.94 5.00 0.11
N LYS A 178 -31.10 4.95 0.77
CA LYS A 178 -31.37 4.04 1.88
C LYS A 178 -31.31 2.58 1.43
N ASP A 179 -31.96 2.24 0.33
CA ASP A 179 -32.04 0.88 -0.20
C ASP A 179 -30.67 0.38 -0.65
N LEU A 180 -29.91 1.19 -1.39
CA LEU A 180 -28.56 0.81 -1.83
C LEU A 180 -27.55 0.74 -0.68
N THR A 181 -27.73 1.56 0.36
CA THR A 181 -26.95 1.43 1.60
C THR A 181 -27.29 0.11 2.31
N GLY A 182 -28.58 -0.25 2.38
CA GLY A 182 -29.03 -1.53 2.94
C GLY A 182 -28.52 -2.73 2.13
N GLU A 183 -28.53 -2.63 0.80
CA GLU A 183 -27.97 -3.65 -0.09
C GLU A 183 -26.48 -3.85 0.16
N ALA A 184 -25.69 -2.77 0.27
CA ALA A 184 -24.27 -2.88 0.59
C ALA A 184 -24.04 -3.64 1.92
N VAL A 185 -24.84 -3.34 2.95
CA VAL A 185 -24.78 -4.04 4.24
C VAL A 185 -25.17 -5.51 4.11
N GLN A 186 -26.22 -5.84 3.34
CA GLN A 186 -26.61 -7.23 3.08
C GLN A 186 -25.49 -8.00 2.36
N LYS A 187 -24.71 -7.31 1.52
CA LYS A 187 -23.50 -7.84 0.88
C LYS A 187 -22.26 -7.84 1.77
N GLY A 188 -22.41 -7.59 3.07
CA GLY A 188 -21.35 -7.67 4.08
C GLY A 188 -20.54 -6.40 4.29
N ALA A 189 -20.94 -5.27 3.70
CA ALA A 189 -20.20 -4.02 3.86
C ALA A 189 -20.15 -3.58 5.32
N PHE A 190 -18.93 -3.28 5.78
CA PHE A 190 -18.65 -2.69 7.10
C PHE A 190 -17.96 -1.31 6.99
N GLY A 191 -17.71 -0.84 5.78
CA GLY A 191 -17.11 0.46 5.49
C GLY A 191 -17.19 0.79 4.00
N ALA A 192 -16.55 1.87 3.58
CA ALA A 192 -16.49 2.28 2.19
C ALA A 192 -15.05 2.67 1.79
N PRO A 193 -14.60 2.32 0.58
CA PRO A 193 -15.39 1.69 -0.47
C PRO A 193 -15.53 0.18 -0.24
N TRP A 194 -16.64 -0.35 -0.74
CA TRP A 194 -16.95 -1.77 -0.77
C TRP A 194 -17.16 -2.17 -2.23
N LEU A 195 -16.40 -3.13 -2.72
CA LEU A 195 -16.45 -3.58 -4.11
C LEU A 195 -17.10 -4.95 -4.15
N VAL A 196 -18.03 -5.15 -5.08
CA VAL A 196 -18.61 -6.45 -5.37
C VAL A 196 -18.31 -6.77 -6.82
N VAL A 197 -17.47 -7.77 -7.03
CA VAL A 197 -17.07 -8.25 -8.35
C VAL A 197 -17.98 -9.41 -8.70
N THR A 198 -18.73 -9.30 -9.79
CA THR A 198 -19.62 -10.34 -10.29
C THR A 198 -19.12 -10.79 -11.66
N ARG A 199 -18.87 -12.08 -11.84
CA ARG A 199 -18.50 -12.66 -13.13
C ARG A 199 -19.73 -12.89 -14.01
N ASP A 200 -19.52 -13.16 -15.29
CA ASP A 200 -20.60 -13.47 -16.25
C ASP A 200 -21.44 -14.70 -15.87
N ASP A 201 -20.89 -15.64 -15.11
CA ASP A 201 -21.59 -16.82 -14.60
C ASP A 201 -22.47 -16.55 -13.37
N GLY A 202 -22.48 -15.30 -12.88
CA GLY A 202 -23.26 -14.85 -11.73
C GLY A 202 -22.56 -15.03 -10.38
N GLU A 203 -21.41 -15.70 -10.32
CA GLU A 203 -20.63 -15.77 -9.08
C GLU A 203 -20.11 -14.38 -8.70
N SER A 204 -20.25 -14.04 -7.42
CA SER A 204 -19.87 -12.73 -6.91
C SER A 204 -19.07 -12.81 -5.62
N GLU A 205 -18.05 -11.96 -5.51
CA GLU A 205 -17.18 -11.84 -4.35
C GLU A 205 -17.03 -10.38 -3.95
N ALA A 206 -16.91 -10.13 -2.65
CA ALA A 206 -16.83 -8.79 -2.09
C ALA A 206 -15.44 -8.47 -1.52
N PHE A 207 -14.98 -7.23 -1.74
CA PHE A 207 -13.68 -6.74 -1.32
C PHE A 207 -13.84 -5.41 -0.57
N PHE A 208 -13.12 -5.26 0.53
CA PHE A 208 -13.09 -4.02 1.31
C PHE A 208 -11.84 -3.19 1.02
N GLY A 209 -12.04 -1.90 0.75
CA GLY A 209 -10.96 -0.97 0.48
C GLY A 209 -10.32 -1.20 -0.88
N ILE A 210 -9.35 -0.34 -1.21
CA ILE A 210 -8.47 -0.53 -2.35
C ILE A 210 -7.12 -0.84 -1.75
N ALA A 211 -6.93 -2.10 -1.41
CA ALA A 211 -5.61 -2.65 -1.27
C ALA A 211 -5.02 -2.74 -2.68
N ALA A 212 -4.60 -1.60 -3.21
CA ALA A 212 -3.65 -1.64 -4.30
C ALA A 212 -2.34 -2.03 -3.61
N THR A 213 -1.86 -3.22 -3.86
CA THR A 213 -0.78 -3.82 -3.07
C THR A 213 0.36 -4.22 -3.98
N ARG A 214 1.53 -3.69 -3.63
CA ARG A 214 2.92 -4.12 -3.89
C ARG A 214 3.77 -3.32 -2.88
N ASN A 215 3.36 -3.32 -1.61
CA ASN A 215 3.64 -2.21 -0.69
C ASN A 215 4.97 -2.33 0.06
N MET A 216 5.93 -3.13 -0.43
CA MET A 216 7.20 -3.41 0.26
C MET A 216 7.00 -3.90 1.70
N GLY A 217 5.91 -4.64 1.97
CA GLY A 217 5.62 -5.20 3.29
C GLY A 217 6.56 -6.36 3.62
N ILE A 218 7.15 -6.34 4.82
CA ILE A 218 8.16 -7.33 5.24
C ILE A 218 7.91 -7.94 6.61
N GLY A 219 6.93 -7.45 7.36
CA GLY A 219 6.70 -7.93 8.72
C GLY A 219 5.28 -7.67 9.22
N LEU A 220 4.81 -8.59 10.06
CA LEU A 220 3.58 -8.49 10.83
C LEU A 220 3.84 -9.02 12.25
N HIS A 221 3.60 -8.18 13.25
CA HIS A 221 3.75 -8.51 14.67
C HIS A 221 5.12 -9.09 15.04
N GLY A 222 6.18 -8.62 14.37
CA GLY A 222 7.56 -9.07 14.59
C GLY A 222 7.92 -10.39 13.92
N THR A 223 7.06 -10.93 13.06
CA THR A 223 7.29 -12.16 12.27
C THR A 223 7.12 -11.90 10.78
N MET A 224 7.54 -12.85 9.94
CA MET A 224 7.29 -12.79 8.50
C MET A 224 5.78 -12.99 8.21
N PRO A 225 5.15 -12.16 7.35
CA PRO A 225 3.71 -12.24 7.08
C PRO A 225 3.29 -13.51 6.33
N TRP A 226 4.20 -14.07 5.53
CA TRP A 226 3.98 -15.28 4.75
C TRP A 226 4.45 -16.53 5.49
N GLN A 227 3.76 -17.65 5.22
CA GLN A 227 4.14 -18.97 5.71
C GLN A 227 4.38 -19.92 4.55
N GLY A 228 5.29 -20.89 4.75
CA GLY A 228 5.48 -21.98 3.79
C GLY A 228 6.45 -21.71 2.64
N LEU A 229 7.08 -20.53 2.57
CA LEU A 229 8.07 -20.20 1.53
C LEU A 229 9.46 -20.78 1.86
N ARG A 230 9.58 -22.11 1.88
CA ARG A 230 10.83 -22.80 2.24
C ARG A 230 11.92 -22.63 1.18
N LYS A 231 11.56 -22.53 -0.11
CA LYS A 231 12.52 -22.29 -1.20
C LYS A 231 13.12 -20.89 -1.12
N GLU A 232 12.31 -19.89 -0.78
CA GLU A 232 12.75 -18.51 -0.50
C GLU A 232 13.77 -18.51 0.66
N MET A 233 13.43 -19.15 1.78
CA MET A 233 14.33 -19.24 2.93
C MET A 233 15.64 -19.98 2.60
N LYS A 234 15.57 -21.04 1.77
CA LYS A 234 16.76 -21.75 1.28
C LYS A 234 17.61 -20.87 0.36
N TYR A 235 17.00 -20.06 -0.50
CA TYR A 235 17.69 -19.09 -1.33
C TYR A 235 18.41 -18.05 -0.46
N PHE A 236 17.72 -17.44 0.52
CA PHE A 236 18.32 -16.53 1.49
C PHE A 236 19.54 -17.16 2.18
N ALA A 237 19.40 -18.40 2.66
CA ALA A 237 20.48 -19.11 3.32
C ALA A 237 21.68 -19.34 2.37
N ARG A 238 21.45 -19.83 1.14
CA ARG A 238 22.52 -20.08 0.18
C ARG A 238 23.22 -18.79 -0.25
N VAL A 239 22.48 -17.75 -0.59
CA VAL A 239 23.04 -16.47 -1.05
C VAL A 239 23.87 -15.79 0.04
N THR A 240 23.38 -15.80 1.28
CA THR A 240 24.11 -15.18 2.40
C THR A 240 25.29 -16.02 2.87
N THR A 241 25.31 -17.34 2.63
CA THR A 241 26.46 -18.20 2.97
C THR A 241 27.49 -18.28 1.86
N ARG A 242 27.08 -18.26 0.58
CA ARG A 242 27.99 -18.44 -0.55
C ARG A 242 28.97 -17.28 -0.67
N VAL A 243 30.25 -17.61 -0.58
CA VAL A 243 31.34 -16.65 -0.69
C VAL A 243 31.72 -16.47 -2.16
N PRO A 244 32.16 -15.27 -2.60
CA PRO A 244 32.65 -15.07 -3.96
C PRO A 244 33.72 -16.10 -4.36
N PRO A 245 33.72 -16.62 -5.61
CA PRO A 245 34.71 -17.61 -6.06
C PRO A 245 36.17 -17.17 -5.91
N GLN A 246 36.42 -15.86 -5.91
CA GLN A 246 37.73 -15.24 -5.82
C GLN A 246 38.25 -15.10 -4.38
N ALA A 247 37.41 -15.37 -3.38
CA ALA A 247 37.78 -15.21 -1.97
C ALA A 247 38.61 -16.41 -1.46
N PRO A 248 39.46 -16.21 -0.45
CA PRO A 248 40.15 -17.31 0.24
C PRO A 248 39.19 -18.43 0.67
N SER A 249 39.67 -19.67 0.70
CA SER A 249 38.86 -20.84 1.10
C SER A 249 38.37 -20.78 2.55
N SER A 250 39.02 -20.00 3.40
CA SER A 250 38.62 -19.75 4.80
C SER A 250 37.57 -18.66 4.96
N SER A 251 37.21 -17.96 3.88
CA SER A 251 36.32 -16.82 3.96
C SER A 251 34.90 -17.20 4.33
N ILE A 252 34.21 -16.28 5.00
CA ILE A 252 32.79 -16.35 5.33
C ILE A 252 32.14 -15.02 4.96
N ASN A 253 30.82 -14.97 4.86
CA ASN A 253 30.11 -13.69 4.75
C ASN A 253 29.64 -13.21 6.13
N ALA A 254 29.38 -11.91 6.25
CA ALA A 254 28.77 -11.31 7.43
C ALA A 254 27.27 -11.03 7.21
N VAL A 255 26.47 -11.26 8.25
CA VAL A 255 25.05 -10.91 8.31
C VAL A 255 24.80 -9.95 9.47
N ILE A 256 24.34 -8.74 9.15
CA ILE A 256 24.04 -7.68 10.11
C ILE A 256 22.53 -7.59 10.28
N MET A 257 22.05 -7.64 11.52
CA MET A 257 20.63 -7.53 11.83
C MET A 257 20.33 -6.75 13.11
N GLY A 258 19.10 -6.27 13.26
CA GLY A 258 18.64 -5.62 14.48
C GLY A 258 18.21 -6.64 15.54
N ARG A 259 18.23 -6.23 16.82
CA ARG A 259 17.82 -7.07 17.97
C ARG A 259 16.47 -7.78 17.77
N LYS A 260 15.45 -7.08 17.28
CA LYS A 260 14.11 -7.67 17.06
C LYS A 260 14.12 -8.77 16.00
N THR A 261 14.90 -8.60 14.93
CA THR A 261 15.09 -9.62 13.90
C THR A 261 15.79 -10.84 14.48
N TRP A 262 16.86 -10.64 15.25
CA TRP A 262 17.53 -11.72 15.97
C TRP A 262 16.59 -12.50 16.90
N ASP A 263 15.73 -11.79 17.64
CA ASP A 263 14.74 -12.40 18.54
C ASP A 263 13.65 -13.18 17.80
N SER A 264 13.34 -12.80 16.56
CA SER A 264 12.36 -13.50 15.72
C SER A 264 12.87 -14.81 15.11
N ILE A 265 14.20 -14.99 15.02
CA ILE A 265 14.80 -16.21 14.47
C ILE A 265 14.67 -17.33 15.53
N PRO A 266 14.12 -18.51 15.19
CA PRO A 266 14.02 -19.61 16.15
C PRO A 266 15.38 -19.98 16.73
N THR A 267 15.42 -20.27 18.04
CA THR A 267 16.66 -20.52 18.79
C THR A 267 17.54 -21.60 18.17
N LYS A 268 16.95 -22.65 17.60
CA LYS A 268 17.67 -23.74 16.90
C LYS A 268 18.37 -23.33 15.60
N PHE A 269 18.03 -22.17 15.04
CA PHE A 269 18.58 -21.67 13.77
C PHE A 269 19.48 -20.44 13.95
N ARG A 270 19.68 -19.97 15.19
CA ARG A 270 20.59 -18.86 15.51
C ARG A 270 21.75 -19.35 16.40
N PRO A 271 22.99 -18.88 16.20
CA PRO A 271 23.43 -18.01 15.10
C PRO A 271 23.29 -18.68 13.73
N LEU A 272 23.16 -17.88 12.68
CA LEU A 272 23.05 -18.37 11.31
C LEU A 272 24.38 -19.03 10.93
N LYS A 273 24.38 -20.37 10.77
CA LYS A 273 25.58 -21.18 10.51
C LYS A 273 26.39 -20.66 9.31
N ASP A 274 27.72 -20.80 9.39
CA ASP A 274 28.71 -20.50 8.35
C ASP A 274 28.72 -19.02 7.90
N ARG A 275 28.33 -18.12 8.81
CA ARG A 275 28.30 -16.66 8.62
C ARG A 275 28.71 -15.94 9.92
N LEU A 276 29.36 -14.79 9.78
CA LEU A 276 29.61 -13.89 10.90
C LEU A 276 28.32 -13.16 11.25
N ASN A 277 27.73 -13.45 12.41
CA ASN A 277 26.46 -12.87 12.84
C ASN A 277 26.71 -11.61 13.69
N ILE A 278 26.21 -10.46 13.25
CA ILE A 278 26.34 -9.19 13.97
C ILE A 278 24.94 -8.63 14.29
N VAL A 279 24.67 -8.41 15.57
CA VAL A 279 23.38 -7.94 16.10
C VAL A 279 23.51 -6.53 16.66
N ILE A 280 22.73 -5.62 16.11
CA ILE A 280 22.68 -4.22 16.55
C ILE A 280 21.64 -4.10 17.69
N SER A 281 22.09 -3.65 18.85
CA SER A 281 21.24 -3.34 20.01
C SER A 281 21.75 -2.11 20.74
N ARG A 282 20.83 -1.21 21.13
CA ARG A 282 21.16 -0.03 21.95
C ARG A 282 21.74 -0.38 23.32
N SER A 283 21.48 -1.58 23.81
CA SER A 283 22.00 -2.09 25.08
C SER A 283 23.38 -2.77 24.97
N ALA A 284 23.94 -2.88 23.76
CA ALA A 284 25.26 -3.46 23.55
C ALA A 284 26.36 -2.54 24.12
N PRO A 285 27.56 -3.05 24.41
CA PRO A 285 28.71 -2.22 24.78
C PRO A 285 29.11 -1.24 23.66
N SER A 286 29.65 -0.08 24.04
CA SER A 286 30.09 0.96 23.09
C SER A 286 31.41 0.65 22.38
N LYS A 287 32.19 -0.29 22.91
CA LYS A 287 33.45 -0.75 22.32
C LYS A 287 33.23 -2.06 21.55
N LEU A 288 34.04 -2.26 20.51
CA LEU A 288 34.06 -3.52 19.77
C LEU A 288 34.51 -4.67 20.71
N PRO A 289 33.87 -5.85 20.65
CA PRO A 289 34.31 -6.99 21.43
C PRO A 289 35.67 -7.50 20.92
N GLU A 290 36.60 -7.72 21.85
CA GLU A 290 37.97 -8.18 21.55
C GLU A 290 38.02 -9.69 21.24
N THR A 291 37.13 -10.47 21.86
CA THR A 291 36.98 -11.92 21.64
C THR A 291 35.50 -12.27 21.68
N VAL A 292 35.04 -13.14 20.77
CA VAL A 292 33.68 -13.67 20.80
C VAL A 292 33.71 -15.17 20.55
N GLU A 293 33.00 -15.91 21.38
CA GLU A 293 32.77 -17.34 21.20
C GLU A 293 32.01 -17.59 19.89
N PRO A 294 32.40 -18.58 19.07
CA PRO A 294 31.71 -18.88 17.80
C PRO A 294 30.21 -19.16 17.92
N SER A 295 29.72 -19.45 19.14
CA SER A 295 28.33 -19.76 19.45
C SER A 295 27.43 -18.54 19.71
N GLU A 296 28.00 -17.33 19.87
CA GLU A 296 27.24 -16.10 20.14
C GLU A 296 27.38 -15.09 19.00
N PRO A 297 26.37 -14.26 18.72
CA PRO A 297 26.51 -13.17 17.79
C PRO A 297 27.40 -12.06 18.37
N ILE A 298 28.10 -11.36 17.50
CA ILE A 298 28.73 -10.09 17.82
C ILE A 298 27.63 -9.08 18.13
N ARG A 299 27.72 -8.37 19.26
CA ARG A 299 26.74 -7.34 19.62
C ARG A 299 27.38 -5.96 19.57
N VAL A 300 26.77 -5.05 18.82
CA VAL A 300 27.25 -3.67 18.65
C VAL A 300 26.11 -2.66 18.77
N GLN A 301 26.44 -1.40 19.05
CA GLN A 301 25.44 -0.36 19.28
C GLN A 301 24.88 0.28 18.01
N SER A 302 25.62 0.23 16.90
CA SER A 302 25.26 0.93 15.66
C SER A 302 25.67 0.18 14.40
N LEU A 303 25.15 0.63 13.26
CA LEU A 303 25.48 0.05 11.96
C LEU A 303 26.93 0.36 11.56
N GLU A 304 27.43 1.54 11.91
CA GLU A 304 28.81 1.96 11.66
C GLU A 304 29.80 1.04 12.38
N LEU A 305 29.54 0.72 13.66
CA LEU A 305 30.34 -0.24 14.41
C LEU A 305 30.24 -1.66 13.84
N ALA A 306 29.06 -2.06 13.35
CA ALA A 306 28.87 -3.35 12.70
C ALA A 306 29.72 -3.48 11.43
N LEU A 307 29.74 -2.43 10.60
CA LEU A 307 30.53 -2.36 9.38
C LEU A 307 32.03 -2.30 9.69
N GLN A 308 32.44 -1.53 10.71
CA GLN A 308 33.83 -1.48 11.16
C GLN A 308 34.30 -2.88 11.60
N TYR A 309 33.52 -3.56 12.44
CA TYR A 309 33.86 -4.91 12.90
C TYR A 309 33.95 -5.91 11.75
N ALA A 310 32.99 -5.88 10.81
CA ALA A 310 33.04 -6.77 9.66
C ALA A 310 34.29 -6.51 8.78
N ARG A 311 34.72 -5.25 8.64
CA ARG A 311 35.91 -4.87 7.86
C ARG A 311 37.23 -5.23 8.53
N THR A 312 37.29 -5.36 9.86
CA THR A 312 38.53 -5.80 10.54
C THR A 312 38.81 -7.29 10.35
N HIS A 313 37.84 -8.07 9.86
CA HIS A 313 38.00 -9.49 9.60
C HIS A 313 38.33 -9.70 8.12
N SER A 314 39.61 -9.97 7.82
CA SER A 314 40.10 -10.18 6.45
C SER A 314 39.42 -11.34 5.72
N ASP A 315 38.82 -12.27 6.47
CA ASP A 315 38.11 -13.43 5.94
C ASP A 315 36.66 -13.10 5.52
N VAL A 316 36.17 -11.88 5.73
CA VAL A 316 34.80 -11.51 5.35
C VAL A 316 34.70 -11.18 3.86
N GLY A 317 34.01 -12.02 3.10
CA GLY A 317 33.81 -11.84 1.65
C GLY A 317 32.77 -10.77 1.30
N ARG A 318 31.53 -10.95 1.77
CA ARG A 318 30.42 -9.99 1.58
C ARG A 318 29.75 -9.67 2.91
N ILE A 319 29.20 -8.45 3.00
CA ILE A 319 28.40 -7.98 4.13
C ILE A 319 26.95 -7.85 3.68
N PHE A 320 26.04 -8.58 4.34
CA PHE A 320 24.61 -8.52 4.10
C PHE A 320 23.91 -7.85 5.28
N VAL A 321 23.11 -6.82 5.01
CA VAL A 321 22.13 -6.30 5.97
C VAL A 321 20.84 -7.08 5.76
N ILE A 322 20.41 -7.83 6.77
CA ILE A 322 19.25 -8.74 6.68
C ILE A 322 18.04 -8.23 7.49
N GLY A 323 18.06 -6.94 7.84
CA GLY A 323 16.95 -6.22 8.46
C GLY A 323 17.03 -6.07 9.98
N GLY A 324 15.97 -5.66 10.67
CA GLY A 324 14.65 -5.28 10.14
C GLY A 324 14.60 -3.84 9.63
N ALA A 325 13.38 -3.31 9.46
CA ALA A 325 13.11 -2.02 8.81
C ALA A 325 14.01 -0.85 9.26
N GLN A 326 14.30 -0.72 10.55
CA GLN A 326 15.19 0.34 11.05
C GLN A 326 16.64 0.19 10.60
N ILE A 327 17.13 -1.05 10.51
CA ILE A 327 18.49 -1.32 10.05
C ILE A 327 18.57 -1.17 8.54
N TYR A 328 17.53 -1.58 7.82
CA TYR A 328 17.41 -1.31 6.38
C TYR A 328 17.42 0.19 6.08
N ASP A 329 16.61 1.00 6.78
CA ASP A 329 16.57 2.46 6.60
C ASP A 329 17.96 3.09 6.84
N ALA A 330 18.64 2.68 7.91
CA ALA A 330 19.99 3.16 8.18
C ALA A 330 20.99 2.75 7.08
N ALA A 331 20.92 1.50 6.62
CA ALA A 331 21.82 0.98 5.60
C ALA A 331 21.63 1.65 4.23
N LEU A 332 20.40 1.87 3.78
CA LEU A 332 20.11 2.47 2.47
C LEU A 332 20.65 3.90 2.32
N ARG A 333 20.83 4.61 3.45
CA ARG A 333 21.42 5.96 3.48
C ARG A 333 22.94 5.96 3.34
N LEU A 334 23.59 4.82 3.53
CA LEU A 334 25.03 4.71 3.39
C LEU A 334 25.43 4.65 1.91
N PRO A 335 26.53 5.30 1.52
CA PRO A 335 27.06 5.18 0.16
C PRO A 335 27.51 3.74 -0.14
N GLU A 336 27.89 2.95 0.86
CA GLU A 336 28.35 1.57 0.67
C GLU A 336 27.23 0.56 0.40
N ALA A 337 25.97 0.93 0.60
CA ALA A 337 24.83 0.10 0.23
C ALA A 337 24.62 0.13 -1.29
N ARG A 338 25.41 -0.68 -2.01
CA ARG A 338 25.42 -0.72 -3.47
C ARG A 338 24.29 -1.56 -4.08
N ARG A 339 23.80 -2.57 -3.36
CA ARG A 339 22.87 -3.59 -3.88
C ARG A 339 21.73 -3.91 -2.93
N ILE A 340 20.56 -4.14 -3.51
CA ILE A 340 19.41 -4.74 -2.84
C ILE A 340 19.11 -6.07 -3.52
N LEU A 341 19.09 -7.14 -2.74
CA LEU A 341 18.50 -8.42 -3.16
C LEU A 341 17.09 -8.47 -2.59
N LEU A 342 16.11 -8.51 -3.49
CA LEU A 342 14.70 -8.44 -3.15
C LEU A 342 14.00 -9.69 -3.63
N THR A 343 13.36 -10.42 -2.73
CA THR A 343 12.31 -11.37 -3.09
C THR A 343 11.00 -10.58 -3.21
N SER A 344 10.55 -10.31 -4.43
CA SER A 344 9.28 -9.62 -4.71
C SER A 344 8.14 -10.62 -4.60
N ILE A 345 7.43 -10.60 -3.47
CA ILE A 345 6.22 -11.41 -3.23
C ILE A 345 5.04 -10.76 -3.97
N GLU A 346 4.38 -11.50 -4.87
CA GLU A 346 3.25 -11.01 -5.67
C GLU A 346 1.90 -11.16 -4.96
N ARG A 347 1.87 -11.90 -3.84
CA ARG A 347 0.69 -12.05 -2.99
C ARG A 347 0.67 -10.99 -1.90
N ASP A 348 -0.54 -10.56 -1.59
CA ASP A 348 -0.77 -9.56 -0.56
C ASP A 348 -0.94 -10.18 0.81
N TYR A 349 -0.18 -9.62 1.75
CA TYR A 349 -0.24 -9.97 3.15
C TYR A 349 -0.45 -8.72 3.99
N GLU A 350 -1.22 -8.84 5.07
CA GLU A 350 -1.28 -7.78 6.07
C GLU A 350 0.11 -7.57 6.67
N CYS A 351 0.57 -6.31 6.70
CA CYS A 351 1.90 -5.95 7.17
C CYS A 351 1.82 -4.71 8.06
N ASP A 352 2.55 -4.71 9.18
CA ASP A 352 2.77 -3.53 10.03
C ASP A 352 4.17 -2.92 9.85
N THR A 353 5.05 -3.63 9.13
CA THR A 353 6.45 -3.28 8.92
C THR A 353 6.79 -3.35 7.43
N PHE A 354 7.45 -2.31 6.92
CA PHE A 354 7.72 -2.12 5.49
C PHE A 354 9.22 -1.87 5.23
N PHE A 355 9.72 -2.36 4.10
CA PHE A 355 11.07 -2.09 3.61
C PHE A 355 11.14 -0.63 3.12
N PRO A 356 12.05 0.19 3.68
CA PRO A 356 12.04 1.64 3.48
C PRO A 356 12.80 2.05 2.21
N VAL A 357 12.39 1.53 1.06
CA VAL A 357 12.94 1.89 -0.25
C VAL A 357 11.82 2.35 -1.18
N ASP A 358 12.11 3.34 -2.02
CA ASP A 358 11.35 3.60 -3.23
C ASP A 358 12.19 3.17 -4.43
N LEU A 359 11.71 2.17 -5.17
CA LEU A 359 12.40 1.69 -6.38
C LEU A 359 11.98 2.46 -7.64
N LYS A 360 11.06 3.42 -7.51
CA LYS A 360 10.50 4.21 -8.62
C LYS A 360 11.11 5.61 -8.74
N ASP A 361 11.80 6.09 -7.70
CA ASP A 361 12.42 7.42 -7.68
C ASP A 361 13.66 7.53 -8.61
N GLY A 362 14.06 6.42 -9.23
CA GLY A 362 15.20 6.34 -10.14
C GLY A 362 16.55 6.21 -9.45
N SER A 363 16.61 6.14 -8.11
CA SER A 363 17.86 5.93 -7.35
C SER A 363 18.38 4.49 -7.42
N TRP A 364 17.52 3.54 -7.79
CA TRP A 364 17.85 2.14 -7.96
C TRP A 364 17.51 1.65 -9.36
N GLU A 365 18.41 0.84 -9.92
CA GLU A 365 18.23 0.20 -11.21
C GLU A 365 18.08 -1.31 -11.03
N ARG A 366 17.01 -1.86 -11.60
CA ARG A 366 16.81 -3.30 -11.64
C ARG A 366 17.79 -3.94 -12.61
N LYS A 367 18.58 -4.89 -12.12
CA LYS A 367 19.54 -5.66 -12.91
C LYS A 367 18.87 -6.85 -13.59
N SER A 368 19.49 -7.31 -14.67
CA SER A 368 19.01 -8.48 -15.40
C SER A 368 19.08 -9.75 -14.55
N ARG A 369 18.33 -10.78 -14.98
CA ARG A 369 18.39 -12.10 -14.33
C ARG A 369 19.79 -12.68 -14.43
N GLU A 370 20.44 -12.52 -15.58
CA GLU A 370 21.78 -13.02 -15.86
C GLU A 370 22.80 -12.41 -14.89
N GLU A 371 22.74 -11.09 -14.66
CA GLU A 371 23.57 -10.40 -13.68
C GLU A 371 23.28 -10.85 -12.23
N LEU A 372 22.00 -11.10 -11.88
CA LEU A 372 21.63 -11.66 -10.58
C LEU A 372 22.23 -13.06 -10.39
N GLN A 373 22.12 -13.93 -11.39
CA GLN A 373 22.67 -15.30 -11.36
C GLN A 373 24.19 -15.28 -11.25
N GLU A 374 24.87 -14.44 -12.04
CA GLU A 374 26.32 -14.28 -11.96
C GLU A 374 26.76 -13.82 -10.57
N TRP A 375 26.06 -12.83 -10.00
CA TRP A 375 26.44 -12.27 -8.72
C TRP A 375 26.14 -13.22 -7.54
N THR A 376 25.01 -13.92 -7.57
CA THR A 376 24.58 -14.84 -6.49
C THR A 376 25.15 -16.25 -6.64
N GLY A 377 25.50 -16.67 -7.85
CA GLY A 377 25.81 -18.05 -8.22
C GLY A 377 24.59 -18.99 -8.18
N GLU A 378 23.38 -18.47 -8.06
CA GLU A 378 22.14 -19.25 -8.04
C GLU A 378 21.55 -19.40 -9.45
N GLU A 379 20.91 -20.54 -9.72
CA GLU A 379 20.06 -20.68 -10.90
C GLU A 379 18.67 -20.11 -10.59
N ILE A 380 18.24 -19.14 -11.39
CA ILE A 380 17.01 -18.38 -11.19
C ILE A 380 16.07 -18.66 -12.37
N GLN A 381 14.89 -19.21 -12.08
CA GLN A 381 13.91 -19.58 -13.10
C GLN A 381 13.30 -18.33 -13.78
N GLU A 382 13.01 -18.45 -15.08
CA GLU A 382 12.25 -17.45 -15.82
C GLU A 382 10.80 -17.40 -15.35
N GLY A 383 10.24 -16.20 -15.19
CA GLY A 383 8.84 -16.03 -14.80
C GLY A 383 8.54 -16.19 -13.31
N GLY A 384 9.56 -16.27 -12.45
CA GLY A 384 9.42 -16.33 -11.00
C GLY A 384 9.21 -17.76 -10.47
N GLN A 385 8.78 -17.84 -9.22
CA GLN A 385 8.52 -19.10 -8.50
C GLN A 385 7.17 -19.03 -7.80
N GLU A 386 6.57 -20.20 -7.59
CA GLU A 386 5.38 -20.34 -6.77
C GLU A 386 5.61 -21.39 -5.68
N GLU A 387 5.28 -21.03 -4.43
CA GLU A 387 5.28 -21.94 -3.29
C GLU A 387 4.11 -21.59 -2.35
N ALA A 388 3.41 -22.60 -1.83
CA ALA A 388 2.26 -22.40 -0.94
C ALA A 388 1.20 -21.39 -1.46
N GLY A 389 0.92 -21.42 -2.77
CA GLY A 389 -0.03 -20.50 -3.42
C GLY A 389 0.41 -19.04 -3.40
N THR A 390 1.73 -18.81 -3.42
CA THR A 390 2.35 -17.49 -3.39
C THR A 390 3.39 -17.40 -4.47
N LYS A 391 3.14 -16.53 -5.45
CA LYS A 391 4.11 -16.21 -6.50
C LYS A 391 5.12 -15.20 -5.98
N TYR A 392 6.38 -15.38 -6.33
CA TYR A 392 7.45 -14.46 -6.01
C TYR A 392 8.59 -14.50 -7.02
N GLU A 393 9.33 -13.41 -7.11
CA GLU A 393 10.46 -13.25 -8.02
C GLU A 393 11.71 -12.81 -7.25
N PHE A 394 12.86 -13.41 -7.53
CA PHE A 394 14.14 -12.93 -7.04
C PHE A 394 14.67 -11.81 -7.94
N GLN A 395 14.99 -10.67 -7.33
CA GLN A 395 15.46 -9.48 -8.03
C GLN A 395 16.76 -8.98 -7.42
N MET A 396 17.60 -8.38 -8.24
CA MET A 396 18.74 -7.58 -7.80
C MET A 396 18.56 -6.15 -8.31
N TRP A 397 18.78 -5.19 -7.42
CA TRP A 397 18.80 -3.78 -7.74
C TRP A 397 20.14 -3.19 -7.34
N GLU A 398 20.69 -2.31 -8.18
CA GLU A 398 21.91 -1.57 -7.92
C GLU A 398 21.62 -0.08 -7.78
N LYS A 399 22.32 0.57 -6.85
CA LYS A 399 22.21 2.01 -6.66
C LYS A 399 22.80 2.71 -7.88
N ARG A 400 22.09 3.70 -8.43
CA ARG A 400 22.63 4.58 -9.46
C ARG A 400 23.62 5.55 -8.83
N ASP A 401 24.74 5.75 -9.51
CA ASP A 401 25.79 6.70 -9.11
C ASP A 401 25.37 8.16 -9.35
#